data_AF-A0AAD8F0H1-F1
#
_entry.id   AF-A0AAD8F0H1-F1
#
_cell.length_a   1.000
_cell.length_b   1.000
_cell.length_c   1.000
_cell.angle_alpha   90.00
_cell.angle_beta   90.00
_cell.angle_gamma   90.00
#
_symmetry.space_group_name_H-M   'P 1'
#
loop_
_entity.id
_entity.type
_entity.pdbx_description
1 polymer ?
#
loop_
_entity_poly.entity_id
_entity_poly.type
_entity_poly.pdbx_seq_one_letter_code
_entity_poly.pdbx_strand_id
1 'polypeptide(L)'
;MLTMATKLGILRKAATQLAVLLQKCPRVTDQLAISSRCMHFTYVPETPPKKFGETTKMNFFQSITSALDIALAKDSSAVLFGEDVAFGGVFRCSVGLKEKYGADRVFNSPLSEQGIVSFGIGIAVTGATAIAEIQFADYIFPAFDQIRNEAAMYRYRSGNEFDCGRLTIRTPCSAVGHGSLYHSQSVEAFFAHCPGLK
;
A
#
# COMPACT_ATOMS: atom_id res chain seq x y z
N MET A 1 3.75 -47.18 10.37
CA MET A 1 3.30 -46.53 9.12
C MET A 1 1.79 -46.72 8.81
N LEU A 2 0.94 -47.04 9.80
CA LEU A 2 -0.50 -47.34 9.58
C LEU A 2 -1.47 -46.41 10.35
N THR A 3 -1.04 -45.20 10.72
CA THR A 3 -1.84 -44.27 11.55
C THR A 3 -2.11 -42.90 10.91
N MET A 4 -1.41 -42.55 9.82
CA MET A 4 -1.59 -41.27 9.09
C MET A 4 -2.62 -41.36 7.96
N ALA A 5 -2.70 -42.49 7.26
CA ALA A 5 -3.63 -42.68 6.14
C ALA A 5 -5.11 -42.65 6.57
N THR A 6 -5.41 -43.15 7.77
CA THR A 6 -6.78 -43.20 8.32
C THR A 6 -7.29 -41.83 8.73
N LYS A 7 -6.43 -40.96 9.29
CA LYS A 7 -6.78 -39.57 9.65
C LYS A 7 -7.03 -38.69 8.41
N LEU A 8 -6.23 -38.86 7.35
CA LEU A 8 -6.45 -38.16 6.07
C LEU A 8 -7.76 -38.59 5.39
N GLY A 9 -8.13 -39.87 5.48
CA GLY A 9 -9.37 -40.39 4.91
C GLY A 9 -10.63 -39.83 5.57
N ILE A 10 -10.59 -39.62 6.89
CA ILE A 10 -11.71 -39.03 7.65
C ILE A 10 -11.86 -37.53 7.32
N LEU A 11 -10.75 -36.79 7.25
CA LEU A 11 -10.74 -35.38 6.86
C LEU A 11 -11.25 -35.14 5.43
N ARG A 12 -10.87 -36.02 4.48
CA ARG A 12 -11.39 -35.94 3.11
C ARG A 12 -12.90 -36.22 3.06
N LYS A 13 -13.39 -37.24 3.77
CA LYS A 13 -14.85 -37.52 3.82
C LYS A 13 -15.65 -36.40 4.46
N ALA A 14 -15.14 -35.76 5.52
CA ALA A 14 -15.77 -34.61 6.16
C ALA A 14 -15.83 -33.39 5.22
N ALA A 15 -14.76 -33.12 4.47
CA ALA A 15 -14.73 -32.04 3.47
C ALA A 15 -15.72 -32.28 2.32
N THR A 16 -15.84 -33.52 1.83
CA THR A 16 -16.81 -33.87 0.78
C THR A 16 -18.25 -33.78 1.28
N GLN A 17 -18.55 -34.20 2.51
CA GLN A 17 -19.88 -34.06 3.11
C GLN A 17 -20.27 -32.61 3.33
N LEU A 18 -19.33 -31.76 3.78
CA LEU A 18 -19.55 -30.34 3.94
C LEU A 18 -19.84 -29.64 2.60
N ALA A 19 -19.10 -30.01 1.54
CA ALA A 19 -19.35 -29.50 0.19
C ALA A 19 -20.75 -29.88 -0.35
N VAL A 20 -21.19 -31.12 -0.12
CA VAL A 20 -22.52 -31.59 -0.52
C VAL A 20 -23.63 -30.93 0.29
N LEU A 21 -23.41 -30.66 1.59
CA LEU A 21 -24.35 -29.93 2.43
C LEU A 21 -24.48 -28.46 2.02
N LEU A 22 -23.37 -27.81 1.64
CA LEU A 22 -23.38 -26.43 1.14
C LEU A 22 -24.10 -26.30 -0.21
N GLN A 23 -24.00 -27.32 -1.08
CA GLN A 23 -24.72 -27.36 -2.36
C GLN A 23 -26.24 -27.57 -2.22
N LYS A 24 -26.72 -28.12 -1.10
CA LYS A 24 -28.15 -28.33 -0.83
C LYS A 24 -28.83 -27.13 -0.18
N CYS A 25 -28.07 -26.07 0.12
CA CYS A 25 -28.58 -24.86 0.74
C CYS A 25 -29.09 -23.91 -0.36
N PRO A 26 -30.41 -23.69 -0.53
CA PRO A 26 -30.97 -22.91 -1.65
C PRO A 26 -30.48 -21.45 -1.66
N ARG A 27 -30.05 -20.95 -0.50
CA ARG A 27 -29.51 -19.60 -0.32
C ARG A 27 -28.14 -19.39 -0.98
N VAL A 28 -27.42 -20.45 -1.33
CA VAL A 28 -26.07 -20.39 -1.94
C VAL A 28 -26.14 -20.50 -3.47
N THR A 29 -27.11 -21.20 -4.02
CA THR A 29 -27.23 -21.43 -5.47
C THR A 29 -27.70 -20.20 -6.24
N ASP A 30 -28.55 -19.35 -5.65
CA ASP A 30 -29.07 -18.14 -6.32
C ASP A 30 -28.05 -16.99 -6.42
N GLN A 31 -26.96 -17.02 -5.63
CA GLN A 31 -25.91 -15.98 -5.70
C GLN A 31 -24.91 -16.21 -6.84
N LEU A 32 -24.89 -17.39 -7.46
CA LEU A 32 -23.91 -17.74 -8.50
C LEU A 32 -24.31 -17.27 -9.92
N ALA A 33 -25.47 -16.63 -10.08
CA ALA A 33 -25.99 -16.17 -11.36
C ALA A 33 -25.82 -14.66 -11.63
N ILE A 34 -24.93 -13.96 -10.91
CA ILE A 34 -24.53 -12.58 -11.24
C ILE A 34 -23.12 -12.62 -11.85
N SER A 35 -23.03 -12.95 -13.13
CA SER A 35 -21.79 -12.84 -13.91
C SER A 35 -21.95 -11.85 -15.06
N SER A 36 -22.22 -10.61 -14.68
CA SER A 36 -21.74 -9.45 -15.42
C SER A 36 -20.67 -8.83 -14.53
N ARG A 37 -19.42 -8.73 -15.00
CA ARG A 37 -18.38 -7.96 -14.30
C ARG A 37 -18.84 -6.51 -14.22
N CYS A 38 -19.58 -6.18 -13.17
CA CYS A 38 -20.09 -4.85 -12.95
C CYS A 38 -18.94 -4.04 -12.35
N MET A 39 -18.20 -3.34 -13.21
CA MET A 39 -17.29 -2.29 -12.75
C MET A 39 -18.16 -1.17 -12.16
N HIS A 40 -17.93 -0.79 -10.90
CA HIS A 40 -18.73 0.26 -10.26
C HIS A 40 -18.45 1.67 -10.82
N PHE A 41 -17.36 1.83 -11.58
CA PHE A 41 -16.98 3.07 -12.25
C PHE A 41 -16.38 2.79 -13.64
N THR A 42 -16.45 3.80 -14.52
CA THR A 42 -15.76 3.80 -15.83
C THR A 42 -14.82 5.00 -15.87
N TYR A 43 -13.52 4.75 -16.01
CA TYR A 43 -12.54 5.82 -16.22
C TYR A 43 -12.54 6.27 -17.68
N VAL A 44 -12.70 7.57 -17.91
CA VAL A 44 -12.62 8.19 -19.23
C VAL A 44 -11.39 9.09 -19.24
N PRO A 45 -10.36 8.81 -20.06
CA PRO A 45 -9.18 9.65 -20.11
C PRO A 45 -9.48 10.98 -20.79
N GLU A 46 -9.04 12.07 -20.18
CA GLU A 46 -9.02 13.38 -20.83
C GLU A 46 -7.84 13.49 -21.81
N THR A 47 -7.95 14.41 -22.77
CA THR A 47 -6.82 14.72 -23.66
C THR A 47 -5.74 15.43 -22.85
N PRO A 48 -4.50 14.93 -22.82
CA PRO A 48 -3.44 15.52 -22.01
C PRO A 48 -3.15 16.97 -22.47
N PRO A 49 -3.04 17.94 -21.54
CA PRO A 49 -2.77 19.32 -21.91
C PRO A 49 -1.32 19.46 -22.42
N LYS A 50 -1.14 20.13 -23.56
CA LYS A 50 0.17 20.29 -24.24
C LYS A 50 1.24 21.01 -23.40
N LYS A 51 0.87 21.64 -22.28
CA LYS A 51 1.75 22.43 -21.42
C LYS A 51 2.84 21.63 -20.72
N PHE A 52 2.70 20.30 -20.62
CA PHE A 52 3.63 19.44 -19.87
C PHE A 52 4.63 18.68 -20.76
N GLY A 53 4.72 19.02 -22.04
CA GLY A 53 5.66 18.39 -22.97
C GLY A 53 5.15 17.06 -23.53
N GLU A 54 6.07 16.17 -23.87
CA GLU A 54 5.77 14.84 -24.40
C GLU A 54 5.09 13.97 -23.33
N THR A 55 4.05 13.24 -23.74
CA THR A 55 3.26 12.39 -22.83
C THR A 55 3.24 10.94 -23.31
N THR A 56 3.40 10.01 -22.38
CA THR A 56 3.27 8.58 -22.62
C THR A 56 2.04 8.04 -21.90
N LYS A 57 1.31 7.12 -22.55
CA LYS A 57 0.17 6.46 -21.92
C LYS A 57 0.65 5.55 -20.79
N MET A 58 0.20 5.83 -19.57
CA MET A 58 0.51 5.06 -18.36
C MET A 58 -0.79 4.73 -17.64
N ASN A 59 -0.86 3.54 -17.05
CA ASN A 59 -1.85 3.28 -16.00
C ASN A 59 -1.41 3.94 -14.69
N PHE A 60 -2.25 3.86 -13.65
CA PHE A 60 -1.99 4.59 -12.41
C PHE A 60 -0.70 4.16 -11.70
N PHE A 61 -0.43 2.85 -11.55
CA PHE A 61 0.81 2.41 -10.89
C PHE A 61 2.07 2.80 -11.68
N GLN A 62 2.01 2.77 -13.03
CA GLN A 62 3.11 3.22 -13.89
C GLN A 62 3.40 4.71 -13.70
N SER A 63 2.35 5.52 -13.52
CA SER A 63 2.51 6.95 -13.20
C SER A 63 3.18 7.18 -11.83
N ILE A 64 2.89 6.33 -10.84
CA ILE A 64 3.56 6.35 -9.53
C ILE A 64 5.04 5.98 -9.69
N THR A 65 5.35 4.92 -10.44
CA THR A 65 6.75 4.55 -10.75
C THR A 65 7.48 5.69 -11.45
N SER A 66 6.86 6.35 -12.43
CA SER A 66 7.43 7.50 -13.12
C SER A 66 7.67 8.69 -12.18
N ALA A 67 6.75 8.97 -11.25
CA ALA A 67 6.94 10.02 -10.25
C ALA A 67 8.08 9.71 -9.28
N LEU A 68 8.19 8.47 -8.80
CA LEU A 68 9.29 8.01 -7.95
C LEU A 68 10.63 8.07 -8.70
N ASP A 69 10.66 7.66 -9.97
CA ASP A 69 11.84 7.75 -10.82
C ASP A 69 12.33 9.21 -10.94
N ILE A 70 11.41 10.15 -11.19
CA ILE A 70 11.73 11.58 -11.26
C ILE A 70 12.25 12.09 -9.91
N ALA A 71 11.62 11.71 -8.79
CA ALA A 71 12.03 12.13 -7.46
C ALA A 71 13.44 11.64 -7.11
N LEU A 72 13.71 10.34 -7.33
CA LEU A 72 15.02 9.73 -7.08
C LEU A 72 16.11 10.29 -8.00
N ALA A 73 15.79 10.61 -9.26
CA ALA A 73 16.73 11.23 -10.18
C ALA A 73 17.11 12.67 -9.78
N LYS A 74 16.12 13.47 -9.36
CA LYS A 74 16.33 14.90 -9.07
C LYS A 74 16.93 15.17 -7.69
N ASP A 75 16.67 14.29 -6.74
CA ASP A 75 17.10 14.44 -5.36
C ASP A 75 17.97 13.25 -4.95
N SER A 76 19.28 13.46 -4.85
CA SER A 76 20.23 12.41 -4.46
C SER A 76 20.03 11.93 -3.02
N SER A 77 19.35 12.70 -2.18
CA SER A 77 19.03 12.30 -0.80
C SER A 77 17.76 11.46 -0.70
N ALA A 78 16.97 11.36 -1.77
CA ALA A 78 15.70 10.64 -1.72
C ALA A 78 15.90 9.13 -1.58
N VAL A 79 15.14 8.52 -0.68
CA VAL A 79 15.10 7.07 -0.49
C VAL A 79 13.66 6.57 -0.48
N LEU A 80 13.45 5.38 -1.04
CA LEU A 80 12.18 4.66 -1.05
C LEU A 80 12.33 3.38 -0.22
N PHE A 81 11.50 3.23 0.78
CA PHE A 81 11.54 2.07 1.66
C PHE A 81 10.15 1.66 2.15
N GLY A 82 10.05 0.41 2.56
CA GLY A 82 8.81 -0.20 3.02
C GLY A 82 8.86 -1.71 2.82
N GLU A 83 7.78 -2.39 3.10
CA GLU A 83 7.69 -3.83 2.86
C GLU A 83 7.67 -4.12 1.36
N ASP A 84 8.51 -5.06 0.91
CA ASP A 84 8.49 -5.59 -0.46
C ASP A 84 8.77 -4.61 -1.62
N VAL A 85 9.14 -3.36 -1.33
CA VAL A 85 9.41 -2.34 -2.36
C VAL A 85 10.62 -2.68 -3.24
N ALA A 86 11.58 -3.45 -2.74
CA ALA A 86 12.86 -3.73 -3.40
C ALA A 86 12.73 -4.57 -4.67
N PHE A 87 11.77 -5.49 -4.75
CA PHE A 87 11.52 -6.26 -5.98
C PHE A 87 10.52 -5.56 -6.92
N GLY A 88 9.91 -4.47 -6.47
CA GLY A 88 8.94 -3.68 -7.21
C GLY A 88 7.62 -3.42 -6.52
N GLY A 89 7.41 -3.96 -5.30
CA GLY A 89 6.19 -3.84 -4.53
C GLY A 89 5.07 -4.74 -5.03
N VAL A 90 4.13 -5.08 -4.15
CA VAL A 90 3.00 -5.98 -4.47
C VAL A 90 2.07 -5.42 -5.55
N PHE A 91 2.04 -4.08 -5.71
CA PHE A 91 1.32 -3.35 -6.76
C PHE A 91 2.21 -2.86 -7.91
N ARG A 92 3.46 -3.34 -8.00
CA ARG A 92 4.43 -2.99 -9.05
C ARG A 92 4.81 -1.49 -9.13
N CYS A 93 4.53 -0.72 -8.09
CA CYS A 93 4.77 0.73 -8.09
C CYS A 93 6.26 1.11 -8.06
N SER A 94 7.17 0.21 -7.68
CA SER A 94 8.61 0.49 -7.57
C SER A 94 9.48 -0.41 -8.45
N VAL A 95 8.90 -1.09 -9.44
CA VAL A 95 9.64 -2.00 -10.35
C VAL A 95 10.78 -1.28 -11.06
N GLY A 96 11.98 -1.88 -11.05
CA GLY A 96 13.15 -1.36 -11.75
C GLY A 96 13.90 -0.23 -11.02
N LEU A 97 13.32 0.33 -9.95
CA LEU A 97 13.92 1.48 -9.27
C LEU A 97 15.16 1.08 -8.46
N LYS A 98 15.16 -0.11 -7.83
CA LYS A 98 16.33 -0.61 -7.11
C LYS A 98 17.50 -0.86 -8.05
N GLU A 99 17.24 -1.47 -9.20
CA GLU A 99 18.26 -1.75 -10.21
C GLU A 99 18.87 -0.45 -10.75
N LYS A 100 18.06 0.60 -10.87
CA LYS A 100 18.48 1.91 -11.38
C LYS A 100 19.21 2.78 -10.36
N TYR A 101 18.75 2.79 -9.10
CA TYR A 101 19.23 3.74 -8.08
C TYR A 101 20.06 3.11 -6.96
N GLY A 102 20.17 1.79 -6.90
CA GLY A 102 20.93 1.08 -5.88
C GLY A 102 20.08 0.62 -4.69
N ALA A 103 20.61 -0.38 -3.99
CA ALA A 103 19.96 -0.98 -2.82
C ALA A 103 20.06 -0.10 -1.56
N ASP A 104 20.89 0.94 -1.58
CA ASP A 104 20.98 1.98 -0.56
C ASP A 104 19.84 3.00 -0.66
N ARG A 105 19.25 3.15 -1.85
CA ARG A 105 18.16 4.11 -2.10
C ARG A 105 16.78 3.48 -2.21
N VAL A 106 16.70 2.21 -2.60
CA VAL A 106 15.44 1.46 -2.68
C VAL A 106 15.59 0.12 -1.97
N PHE A 107 14.99 0.00 -0.77
CA PHE A 107 15.22 -1.15 0.11
C PHE A 107 13.99 -1.59 0.91
N ASN A 108 13.98 -2.87 1.26
CA ASN A 108 12.94 -3.43 2.12
C ASN A 108 13.17 -3.04 3.58
N SER A 109 12.10 -2.72 4.29
CA SER A 109 12.08 -2.66 5.75
C SER A 109 11.75 -4.04 6.36
N PRO A 110 11.99 -4.22 7.67
CA PRO A 110 11.26 -5.22 8.45
C PRO A 110 9.74 -4.99 8.37
N LEU A 111 8.96 -6.03 8.68
CA LEU A 111 7.50 -6.01 8.69
C LEU A 111 6.99 -5.31 9.97
N SER A 112 6.96 -3.98 9.94
CA SER A 112 6.57 -3.15 11.08
C SER A 112 6.24 -1.72 10.63
N GLU A 113 4.95 -1.39 10.51
CA GLU A 113 4.50 -0.10 9.98
C GLU A 113 4.88 1.07 10.89
N GLN A 114 4.81 0.88 12.21
CA GLN A 114 5.32 1.86 13.17
C GLN A 114 6.82 2.13 12.96
N GLY A 115 7.60 1.08 12.73
CA GLY A 115 9.04 1.18 12.49
C GLY A 115 9.34 1.89 11.17
N ILE A 116 8.60 1.58 10.10
CA ILE A 116 8.69 2.23 8.79
C ILE A 116 8.49 3.75 8.94
N VAL A 117 7.40 4.18 9.60
CA VAL A 117 7.12 5.60 9.76
C VAL A 117 8.13 6.29 10.68
N SER A 118 8.47 5.71 11.84
CA SER A 118 9.49 6.28 12.74
C SER A 118 10.84 6.45 12.05
N PHE A 119 11.25 5.46 11.27
CA PHE A 119 12.49 5.50 10.51
C PHE A 119 12.45 6.60 9.44
N GLY A 120 11.33 6.74 8.73
CA GLY A 120 11.11 7.81 7.77
C GLY A 120 11.15 9.21 8.38
N ILE A 121 10.56 9.40 9.56
CA ILE A 121 10.67 10.65 10.33
C ILE A 121 12.14 10.95 10.61
N GLY A 122 12.91 9.98 11.11
CA GLY A 122 14.34 10.13 11.39
C GLY A 122 15.14 10.57 10.16
N ILE A 123 14.94 9.91 9.02
CA ILE A 123 15.56 10.31 7.73
C ILE A 123 15.19 11.76 7.38
N ALA A 124 13.89 12.10 7.43
CA ALA A 124 13.42 13.43 7.06
C ALA A 124 13.99 14.54 7.97
N VAL A 125 14.19 14.26 9.26
CA VAL A 125 14.78 15.19 10.23
C VAL A 125 16.24 15.51 9.92
N THR A 126 16.99 14.56 9.34
CA THR A 126 18.36 14.84 8.83
C THR A 126 18.37 15.75 7.60
N GLY A 127 17.20 16.03 7.03
CA GLY A 127 17.05 16.81 5.82
C GLY A 127 17.08 15.98 4.53
N ALA A 128 17.07 14.65 4.58
CA ALA A 128 16.93 13.80 3.39
C ALA A 128 15.45 13.58 3.02
N THR A 129 15.14 13.25 1.77
CA THR A 129 13.76 12.91 1.36
C THR A 129 13.44 11.45 1.68
N ALA A 130 12.40 11.23 2.49
CA ALA A 130 11.97 9.90 2.90
C ALA A 130 10.62 9.55 2.26
N ILE A 131 10.60 8.54 1.39
CA ILE A 131 9.38 8.05 0.76
C ILE A 131 9.07 6.65 1.33
N ALA A 132 8.15 6.62 2.29
CA ALA A 132 7.73 5.39 2.98
C ALA A 132 6.52 4.76 2.27
N GLU A 133 6.54 3.45 2.05
CA GLU A 133 5.38 2.68 1.61
C GLU A 133 4.78 1.87 2.77
N ILE A 134 3.48 2.07 3.03
CA ILE A 134 2.66 1.17 3.84
C ILE A 134 1.80 0.33 2.88
N GLN A 135 1.87 -1.00 3.00
CA GLN A 135 1.43 -1.91 1.94
C GLN A 135 -0.08 -1.83 1.63
N PHE A 136 -0.92 -1.53 2.63
CA PHE A 136 -2.33 -1.17 2.49
C PHE A 136 -2.71 -0.13 3.54
N ALA A 137 -3.65 0.76 3.22
CA ALA A 137 -4.14 1.78 4.14
C ALA A 137 -4.76 1.16 5.39
N ASP A 138 -5.34 -0.03 5.26
CA ASP A 138 -5.85 -0.87 6.35
C ASP A 138 -4.77 -1.17 7.41
N TYR A 139 -3.49 -1.20 7.04
CA TYR A 139 -2.35 -1.51 7.89
C TYR A 139 -1.61 -0.26 8.39
N ILE A 140 -2.12 0.95 8.15
CA ILE A 140 -1.46 2.19 8.61
C ILE A 140 -1.61 2.44 10.11
N PHE A 141 -2.61 1.82 10.75
CA PHE A 141 -3.00 2.11 12.13
C PHE A 141 -1.93 1.78 13.20
N PRO A 142 -1.09 0.74 13.09
CA PRO A 142 0.06 0.57 13.97
C PRO A 142 1.00 1.79 13.98
N ALA A 143 1.10 2.51 12.86
CA ALA A 143 1.92 3.72 12.75
C ALA A 143 1.18 5.01 13.17
N PHE A 144 -0.09 4.94 13.57
CA PHE A 144 -0.92 6.13 13.79
C PHE A 144 -0.36 7.08 14.86
N ASP A 145 0.23 6.53 15.92
CA ASP A 145 0.91 7.34 16.95
C ASP A 145 2.08 8.15 16.37
N GLN A 146 2.93 7.52 15.56
CA GLN A 146 4.07 8.17 14.92
C GLN A 146 3.63 9.21 13.88
N ILE A 147 2.52 8.97 13.20
CA ILE A 147 1.97 9.95 12.25
C ILE A 147 1.38 11.15 13.01
N ARG A 148 0.53 10.90 14.00
CA ARG A 148 -0.26 11.92 14.69
C ARG A 148 0.54 12.71 15.71
N ASN A 149 1.25 12.03 16.60
CA ASN A 149 1.89 12.67 17.76
C ASN A 149 3.32 13.10 17.42
N GLU A 150 4.01 12.40 16.51
CA GLU A 150 5.38 12.73 16.12
C GLU A 150 5.42 13.55 14.81
N ALA A 151 5.08 12.97 13.67
CA ALA A 151 5.26 13.61 12.37
C ALA A 151 4.47 14.93 12.24
N ALA A 152 3.18 14.92 12.60
CA ALA A 152 2.33 16.10 12.50
C ALA A 152 2.79 17.26 13.40
N MET A 153 3.32 16.93 14.58
CA MET A 153 3.69 17.93 15.58
C MET A 153 5.17 18.34 15.50
N TYR A 154 5.98 17.67 14.67
CA TYR A 154 7.44 17.77 14.71
C TYR A 154 7.96 19.19 14.57
N ARG A 155 7.45 19.92 13.56
CA ARG A 155 7.82 21.33 13.30
C ARG A 155 7.27 22.28 14.37
N TYR A 156 6.05 22.03 14.83
CA TYR A 156 5.38 22.90 15.79
C TYR A 156 6.03 22.82 17.18
N ARG A 157 6.26 21.61 17.68
CA ARG A 157 6.82 21.38 19.03
C ARG A 157 8.27 21.85 19.18
N SER A 158 9.01 21.96 18.07
CA SER A 158 10.40 22.41 18.05
C SER A 158 10.55 23.92 17.82
N GLY A 159 9.44 24.68 17.66
CA GLY A 159 9.55 26.08 17.25
C GLY A 159 10.23 26.25 15.89
N ASN A 160 10.10 25.26 15.00
CA ASN A 160 10.76 25.19 13.70
C ASN A 160 12.28 24.95 13.72
N GLU A 161 12.87 24.52 14.85
CA GLU A 161 14.27 24.07 14.89
C GLU A 161 14.48 22.72 14.17
N PHE A 162 13.49 21.84 14.23
CA PHE A 162 13.49 20.54 13.55
C PHE A 162 12.17 20.29 12.84
N ASP A 163 12.20 19.63 11.69
CA ASP A 163 11.00 19.21 10.97
C ASP A 163 11.20 17.91 10.20
N CYS A 164 10.10 17.24 9.85
CA CYS A 164 10.10 16.05 9.00
C CYS A 164 9.31 16.31 7.70
N GLY A 165 9.35 17.54 7.17
CA GLY A 165 8.56 17.96 6.00
C GLY A 165 8.96 17.30 4.69
N ARG A 166 10.11 16.62 4.65
CA ARG A 166 10.56 15.79 3.52
C ARG A 166 10.12 14.32 3.61
N LEU A 167 9.21 14.00 4.54
CA LEU A 167 8.55 12.69 4.63
C LEU A 167 7.30 12.65 3.74
N THR A 168 7.15 11.58 2.97
CA THR A 168 5.90 11.22 2.28
C THR A 168 5.58 9.76 2.60
N ILE A 169 4.38 9.51 3.11
CA ILE A 169 3.85 8.16 3.32
C ILE A 169 2.86 7.88 2.20
N ARG A 170 3.11 6.85 1.40
CA ARG A 170 2.20 6.41 0.34
C ARG A 170 1.62 5.05 0.67
N THR A 171 0.34 4.88 0.40
CA THR A 171 -0.37 3.62 0.68
C THR A 171 -1.53 3.40 -0.31
N PRO A 172 -1.77 2.17 -0.79
CA PRO A 172 -2.99 1.80 -1.50
C PRO A 172 -4.20 1.90 -0.59
N CYS A 173 -5.31 2.46 -1.07
CA CYS A 173 -6.54 2.63 -0.27
C CYS A 173 -7.81 2.34 -1.08
N SER A 174 -8.94 2.32 -0.37
CA SER A 174 -10.29 2.24 -0.93
C SER A 174 -10.68 0.88 -1.52
N ALA A 175 -11.98 0.76 -1.86
CA ALA A 175 -12.58 -0.49 -2.30
C ALA A 175 -11.97 -1.04 -3.60
N VAL A 176 -11.69 -2.35 -3.61
CA VAL A 176 -11.19 -3.11 -4.77
C VAL A 176 -12.19 -4.17 -5.27
N GLY A 177 -13.43 -4.12 -4.78
CA GLY A 177 -14.53 -5.03 -5.12
C GLY A 177 -14.57 -6.33 -4.31
N HIS A 178 -13.42 -6.88 -3.94
CA HIS A 178 -13.33 -8.15 -3.17
C HIS A 178 -12.32 -8.10 -2.01
N GLY A 179 -11.94 -6.91 -1.54
CA GLY A 179 -10.91 -6.74 -0.51
C GLY A 179 -11.39 -6.98 0.93
N SER A 180 -12.70 -7.06 1.14
CA SER A 180 -13.32 -7.31 2.46
C SER A 180 -12.83 -6.29 3.52
N LEU A 181 -12.61 -6.72 4.76
CA LEU A 181 -12.32 -5.82 5.89
C LEU A 181 -10.95 -5.15 5.83
N TYR A 182 -9.93 -5.80 5.27
CA TYR A 182 -8.52 -5.42 5.45
C TYR A 182 -7.78 -5.11 4.14
N HIS A 183 -8.51 -4.94 3.04
CA HIS A 183 -7.95 -4.50 1.75
C HIS A 183 -8.94 -3.59 1.02
N SER A 184 -9.69 -2.76 1.74
CA SER A 184 -10.74 -1.90 1.14
C SER A 184 -11.06 -0.63 1.92
N GLN A 185 -10.32 -0.33 3.00
CA GLN A 185 -10.62 0.84 3.82
C GLN A 185 -10.19 2.16 3.14
N SER A 186 -11.01 3.18 3.36
CA SER A 186 -10.70 4.60 3.10
C SER A 186 -10.55 5.26 4.47
N VAL A 187 -9.31 5.58 4.85
CA VAL A 187 -8.91 5.93 6.23
C VAL A 187 -8.63 7.43 6.42
N GLU A 188 -8.85 8.24 5.39
CA GLU A 188 -8.50 9.67 5.35
C GLU A 188 -9.12 10.49 6.48
N ALA A 189 -10.34 10.13 6.93
CA ALA A 189 -11.02 10.83 8.01
C ALA A 189 -10.27 10.74 9.36
N PHE A 190 -9.55 9.65 9.61
CA PHE A 190 -8.73 9.51 10.82
C PHE A 190 -7.56 10.51 10.84
N PHE A 191 -7.07 10.91 9.66
CA PHE A 191 -5.97 11.84 9.50
C PHE A 191 -6.44 13.29 9.28
N ALA A 192 -7.64 13.49 8.74
CA ALA A 192 -8.19 14.81 8.44
C ALA A 192 -8.30 15.74 9.66
N HIS A 193 -8.45 15.16 10.87
CA HIS A 193 -8.50 15.92 12.13
C HIS A 193 -7.14 16.00 12.85
N CYS A 194 -6.02 15.84 12.12
CA CYS A 194 -4.67 15.95 12.66
C CYS A 194 -3.93 17.13 12.01
N PRO A 195 -3.91 18.33 12.64
CA PRO A 195 -3.15 19.47 12.15
C PRO A 195 -1.67 19.15 12.02
N GLY A 196 -1.05 19.56 10.91
CA GLY A 196 0.36 19.31 10.60
C GLY A 196 0.59 18.31 9.46
N LEU A 197 -0.45 17.57 9.06
CA LEU A 197 -0.41 16.64 7.92
C LEU A 197 -1.03 17.25 6.65
N LYS A 198 -0.75 16.61 5.50
CA LYS A 198 -1.38 16.86 4.20
C LYS A 198 -1.64 15.55 3.47
#